data_AF-A0A3N5FZH0-F1
#
_entry.id   AF-A0A3N5FZH0-F1
#
_cell.length_a   1.000
_cell.length_b   1.000
_cell.length_c   1.000
_cell.angle_alpha   90.00
_cell.angle_beta   90.00
_cell.angle_gamma   90.00
#
_symmetry.space_group_name_H-M   'P 1'
#
loop_
_entity.id
_entity.type
_entity.pdbx_description
1 polymer ?
#
loop_
_entity_poly.entity_id
_entity_poly.type
_entity_poly.pdbx_seq_one_letter_code
_entity_poly.pdbx_strand_id
1 'polypeptide(L)'
;MSSAAETIFAANENKKIDFNELYAALLHDDDASFGNIASKLKTDRDTLAFITYNSIKPSLSIFAESASKYLDKDNPWEKGYCPVCGNLPLISTFESDGKRFLTCSFCWHKWTVTRLFCPFCENREAGSLHYLFSEDEQEYRIDVCDRCNKYIKNVDTRIISRFVYLPLEQIATLHLDIMAKEKGFESGVPLELQV
;
A
#
# COMPACT_ATOMS: atom_id res chain seq x y z
N MET A 1 6.78 26.39 -5.28
CA MET A 1 6.11 25.09 -5.03
C MET A 1 5.31 24.76 -6.28
N SER A 2 4.66 23.60 -6.42
CA SER A 2 3.68 23.46 -7.52
C SER A 2 2.54 24.46 -7.27
N SER A 3 1.93 25.00 -8.33
CA SER A 3 0.81 25.96 -8.21
C SER A 3 -0.37 25.40 -7.39
N ALA A 4 -0.57 24.08 -7.46
CA ALA A 4 -1.58 23.36 -6.67
C ALA A 4 -1.29 23.41 -5.16
N ALA A 5 -0.03 23.17 -4.75
CA ALA A 5 0.34 23.23 -3.34
C ALA A 5 0.18 24.65 -2.75
N GLU A 6 0.53 25.68 -3.52
CA GLU A 6 0.33 27.08 -3.11
C GLU A 6 -1.16 27.42 -2.95
N THR A 7 -2.00 26.88 -3.84
CA THR A 7 -3.46 27.04 -3.78
C THR A 7 -4.04 26.39 -2.52
N ILE A 8 -3.63 25.16 -2.19
CA ILE A 8 -4.07 24.45 -0.98
C ILE A 8 -3.59 25.17 0.28
N PHE A 9 -2.34 25.64 0.30
CA PHE A 9 -1.80 26.39 1.43
C PHE A 9 -2.57 27.69 1.68
N ALA A 10 -2.82 28.48 0.63
CA ALA A 10 -3.62 29.69 0.74
C ALA A 10 -5.08 29.39 1.15
N ALA A 11 -5.68 28.29 0.70
CA ALA A 11 -7.01 27.88 1.13
C ALA A 11 -7.05 27.52 2.62
N ASN A 12 -6.00 26.87 3.14
CA ASN A 12 -5.86 26.58 4.57
C ASN A 12 -5.73 27.86 5.41
N GLU A 13 -4.85 28.79 5.02
CA GLU A 13 -4.67 30.07 5.74
C GLU A 13 -5.97 30.89 5.80
N ASN A 14 -6.75 30.85 4.71
CA ASN A 14 -8.04 31.52 4.63
C ASN A 14 -9.20 30.71 5.22
N LYS A 15 -8.93 29.57 5.89
CA LYS A 15 -9.94 28.66 6.49
C LYS A 15 -11.04 28.21 5.52
N LYS A 16 -10.67 28.01 4.25
CA LYS A 16 -11.58 27.54 3.19
C LYS A 16 -11.64 26.02 3.06
N ILE A 17 -10.82 25.30 3.83
CA ILE A 17 -10.81 23.84 3.86
C ILE A 17 -11.60 23.36 5.06
N ASP A 18 -12.68 22.61 4.83
CA ASP A 18 -13.30 21.79 5.87
C ASP A 18 -12.56 20.46 5.94
N PHE A 19 -11.71 20.32 6.97
CA PHE A 19 -10.92 19.10 7.17
C PHE A 19 -11.77 17.89 7.53
N ASN A 20 -12.93 18.07 8.17
CA ASN A 20 -13.80 16.94 8.49
C ASN A 20 -14.44 16.39 7.22
N GLU A 21 -14.94 17.26 6.35
CA GLU A 21 -15.48 16.88 5.04
C GLU A 21 -14.39 16.20 4.19
N LEU A 22 -13.20 16.81 4.12
CA LEU A 22 -12.08 16.32 3.32
C LEU A 22 -11.56 14.95 3.79
N TYR A 23 -11.37 14.79 5.12
CA TYR A 23 -10.92 13.51 5.67
C TYR A 23 -12.00 12.44 5.60
N ALA A 24 -13.27 12.79 5.82
CA ALA A 24 -14.36 11.83 5.65
C ALA A 24 -14.46 11.33 4.20
N ALA A 25 -14.34 12.23 3.22
CA ALA A 25 -14.33 11.86 1.81
C ALA A 25 -13.19 10.88 1.48
N LEU A 26 -11.97 11.16 1.98
CA LEU A 26 -10.82 10.26 1.80
C LEU A 26 -11.02 8.89 2.48
N LEU A 27 -11.48 8.87 3.74
CA LEU A 27 -11.60 7.64 4.54
C LEU A 27 -12.73 6.72 4.05
N HIS A 28 -13.75 7.27 3.41
CA HIS A 28 -14.89 6.53 2.89
C HIS A 28 -14.78 6.19 1.41
N ASP A 29 -13.66 6.52 0.76
CA ASP A 29 -13.48 6.33 -0.69
C ASP A 29 -14.59 7.06 -1.50
N ASP A 30 -15.05 8.22 -0.99
CA ASP A 30 -16.08 9.04 -1.63
C ASP A 30 -15.45 9.97 -2.67
N ASP A 31 -15.13 9.38 -3.81
CA ASP A 31 -14.50 10.05 -4.95
C ASP A 31 -15.30 11.25 -5.48
N ALA A 32 -16.63 11.18 -5.41
CA ALA A 32 -17.50 12.26 -5.87
C ALA A 32 -17.35 13.49 -4.97
N SER A 33 -17.44 13.29 -3.65
CA SER A 33 -17.24 14.38 -2.68
C SER A 33 -15.82 14.92 -2.74
N PHE A 34 -14.81 14.05 -2.83
CA PHE A 34 -13.42 14.46 -2.92
C PHE A 34 -13.16 15.31 -4.17
N GLY A 35 -13.67 14.90 -5.33
CA GLY A 35 -13.58 15.65 -6.58
C GLY A 35 -14.30 17.00 -6.54
N ASN A 36 -15.44 17.07 -5.85
CA ASN A 36 -16.17 18.33 -5.61
C ASN A 36 -15.34 19.29 -4.75
N ILE A 37 -14.65 18.80 -3.72
CA ILE A 37 -13.77 19.62 -2.88
C ILE A 37 -12.58 20.13 -3.69
N ALA A 38 -11.91 19.27 -4.47
CA ALA A 38 -10.81 19.67 -5.35
C ALA A 38 -11.25 20.78 -6.33
N SER A 39 -12.43 20.64 -6.93
CA SER A 39 -13.02 21.62 -7.85
C SER A 39 -13.33 22.95 -7.17
N LYS A 40 -13.93 22.93 -5.96
CA LYS A 40 -14.20 24.13 -5.16
C LYS A 40 -12.91 24.88 -4.81
N LEU A 41 -11.86 24.14 -4.46
CA LEU A 41 -10.53 24.68 -4.14
C LEU A 41 -9.73 25.09 -5.39
N LYS A 42 -10.20 24.74 -6.59
CA LYS A 42 -9.51 24.97 -7.87
C LYS A 42 -8.10 24.38 -7.88
N THR A 43 -7.95 23.18 -7.33
CA THR A 43 -6.69 22.45 -7.28
C THR A 43 -6.81 21.11 -7.99
N ASP A 44 -5.67 20.52 -8.30
CA ASP A 44 -5.58 19.16 -8.83
C ASP A 44 -5.96 18.13 -7.74
N ARG A 45 -6.68 17.08 -8.15
CA ARG A 45 -7.17 16.01 -7.28
C ARG A 45 -6.03 15.23 -6.65
N ASP A 46 -4.98 14.93 -7.39
CA ASP A 46 -3.88 14.05 -6.97
C ASP A 46 -3.00 14.76 -5.95
N THR A 47 -2.66 16.05 -6.16
CA THR A 47 -1.97 16.85 -5.13
C THR A 47 -2.84 16.99 -3.88
N LEU A 48 -4.17 17.18 -4.02
CA LEU A 48 -5.05 17.25 -2.87
C LEU A 48 -5.07 15.91 -2.12
N ALA A 49 -5.15 14.78 -2.83
CA ALA A 49 -5.10 13.43 -2.25
C ALA A 49 -3.77 13.19 -1.54
N PHE A 50 -2.64 13.46 -2.19
CA PHE A 50 -1.30 13.37 -1.62
C PHE A 50 -1.21 14.16 -0.31
N ILE A 51 -1.57 15.45 -0.32
CA ILE A 51 -1.46 16.30 0.87
C ILE A 51 -2.42 15.83 1.96
N THR A 52 -3.65 15.47 1.61
CA THR A 52 -4.66 15.02 2.59
C THR A 52 -4.23 13.73 3.28
N TYR A 53 -3.82 12.72 2.49
CA TYR A 53 -3.37 11.43 3.01
C TYR A 53 -2.13 11.59 3.89
N ASN A 54 -1.11 12.33 3.43
CA ASN A 54 0.10 12.56 4.22
C ASN A 54 -0.17 13.38 5.49
N SER A 55 -1.18 14.26 5.48
CA SER A 55 -1.60 15.02 6.67
C SER A 55 -2.28 14.15 7.72
N ILE A 56 -3.13 13.20 7.32
CA ILE A 56 -3.83 12.29 8.24
C ILE A 56 -2.99 11.06 8.62
N LYS A 57 -1.90 10.78 7.90
CA LYS A 57 -1.07 9.58 8.10
C LYS A 57 -0.60 9.34 9.53
N PRO A 58 -0.15 10.36 10.31
CA PRO A 58 0.23 10.14 11.72
C PRO A 58 -0.94 9.61 12.55
N SER A 59 -2.15 10.15 12.37
CA SER A 59 -3.37 9.70 13.04
C SER A 59 -3.75 8.27 12.63
N LEU A 60 -3.60 7.93 11.35
CA LEU A 60 -3.83 6.57 10.86
C LEU A 60 -2.85 5.56 11.48
N SER A 61 -1.58 5.94 11.63
CA SER A 61 -0.56 5.08 12.25
C SER A 61 -0.87 4.82 13.73
N ILE A 62 -1.27 5.85 14.48
CA ILE A 62 -1.66 5.72 15.90
C ILE A 62 -2.93 4.87 16.04
N PHE A 63 -3.92 5.08 15.17
CA PHE A 63 -5.13 4.26 15.12
C PHE A 63 -4.78 2.80 14.84
N ALA A 64 -3.94 2.53 13.85
CA ALA A 64 -3.54 1.17 13.49
C ALA A 64 -2.79 0.46 14.62
N GLU A 65 -1.89 1.15 15.30
CA GLU A 65 -1.20 0.61 16.47
C GLU A 65 -2.20 0.26 17.58
N SER A 66 -3.14 1.18 17.86
CA SER A 66 -4.14 0.99 18.92
C SER A 66 -5.10 -0.16 18.60
N ALA A 67 -5.62 -0.22 17.38
CA ALA A 67 -6.51 -1.29 16.91
C ALA A 67 -5.81 -2.65 16.89
N SER A 68 -4.53 -2.70 16.51
CA SER A 68 -3.76 -3.95 16.45
C SER A 68 -3.59 -4.66 17.80
N LYS A 69 -3.79 -3.95 18.93
CA LYS A 69 -3.74 -4.54 20.27
C LYS A 69 -4.86 -5.53 20.54
N TYR A 70 -5.96 -5.44 19.79
CA TYR A 70 -7.12 -6.32 19.89
C TYR A 70 -7.08 -7.49 18.89
N LEU A 71 -6.06 -7.54 18.03
CA LEU A 71 -5.88 -8.63 17.09
C LEU A 71 -5.18 -9.81 17.76
N ASP A 72 -5.56 -11.02 17.35
CA ASP A 72 -4.85 -12.23 17.69
C ASP A 72 -3.43 -12.18 17.08
N LYS A 73 -2.42 -12.24 17.94
CA LYS A 73 -1.00 -12.20 17.54
C LYS A 73 -0.40 -13.59 17.35
N ASP A 74 -1.07 -14.61 17.87
CA ASP A 74 -0.59 -15.98 17.89
C ASP A 74 -0.99 -16.71 16.60
N ASN A 75 -2.14 -16.35 16.02
CA ASN A 75 -2.64 -16.92 14.77
C ASN A 75 -2.45 -15.97 13.57
N PRO A 76 -1.89 -16.44 12.44
CA PRO A 76 -1.81 -15.64 11.22
C PRO A 76 -3.20 -15.23 10.72
N TRP A 77 -3.29 -14.00 10.21
CA TRP A 77 -4.51 -13.53 9.58
C TRP A 77 -4.75 -14.29 8.27
N GLU A 78 -5.95 -14.84 8.09
CA GLU A 78 -6.24 -15.73 6.95
C GLU A 78 -6.75 -14.99 5.71
N LYS A 79 -6.92 -13.66 5.81
CA LYS A 79 -7.44 -12.82 4.73
C LYS A 79 -6.36 -11.96 4.09
N GLY A 80 -6.62 -11.62 2.83
CA GLY A 80 -5.72 -10.81 2.02
C GLY A 80 -5.67 -9.35 2.42
N TYR A 81 -6.78 -8.81 2.91
CA TYR A 81 -6.90 -7.42 3.32
C TYR A 81 -6.40 -7.18 4.75
N CYS A 82 -6.07 -5.93 5.05
CA CYS A 82 -5.59 -5.47 6.34
C CYS A 82 -6.66 -5.67 7.43
N PRO A 83 -6.35 -6.36 8.55
CA PRO A 83 -7.31 -6.57 9.64
C PRO A 83 -7.71 -5.29 10.38
N VAL A 84 -7.00 -4.18 10.17
CA VAL A 84 -7.25 -2.88 10.82
C VAL A 84 -8.20 -2.00 10.01
N CYS A 85 -8.00 -1.89 8.69
CA CYS A 85 -8.72 -0.92 7.86
C CYS A 85 -9.31 -1.50 6.57
N GLY A 86 -9.21 -2.81 6.34
CA GLY A 86 -9.81 -3.47 5.17
C GLY A 86 -9.12 -3.23 3.83
N ASN A 87 -8.07 -2.40 3.77
CA ASN A 87 -7.33 -2.13 2.53
C ASN A 87 -6.40 -3.28 2.15
N LEU A 88 -6.06 -3.36 0.85
CA LEU A 88 -5.13 -4.34 0.30
C LEU A 88 -3.67 -4.05 0.71
N PRO A 89 -2.77 -5.04 0.61
CA PRO A 89 -1.36 -4.83 0.92
C PRO A 89 -0.65 -4.04 -0.19
N LEU A 90 0.30 -3.19 0.21
CA LEU A 90 1.25 -2.51 -0.66
C LEU A 90 2.39 -3.44 -1.11
N ILE A 91 2.95 -4.19 -0.17
CA ILE A 91 4.15 -5.00 -0.41
C ILE A 91 4.20 -6.15 0.61
N SER A 92 4.93 -7.21 0.25
CA SER A 92 5.26 -8.30 1.16
C SER A 92 6.70 -8.21 1.63
N THR A 93 6.99 -8.75 2.82
CA THR A 93 8.37 -8.92 3.30
C THR A 93 8.60 -10.33 3.83
N PHE A 94 9.84 -10.80 3.71
CA PHE A 94 10.34 -11.88 4.56
C PHE A 94 11.22 -11.32 5.65
N GLU A 95 10.86 -11.64 6.89
CA GLU A 95 11.54 -11.16 8.08
C GLU A 95 11.95 -12.35 8.97
N SER A 96 12.93 -12.12 9.85
CA SER A 96 13.33 -13.06 10.90
C SER A 96 13.56 -14.50 10.42
N ASP A 97 12.79 -15.46 10.91
CA ASP A 97 12.78 -16.89 10.59
C ASP A 97 12.18 -17.21 9.21
N GLY A 98 12.01 -16.20 8.35
CA GLY A 98 11.40 -16.34 7.03
C GLY A 98 9.88 -16.30 7.07
N LYS A 99 9.29 -15.75 8.15
CA LYS A 99 7.88 -15.39 8.21
C LYS A 99 7.56 -14.35 7.14
N ARG A 100 6.41 -14.53 6.50
CA ARG A 100 5.89 -13.61 5.51
C ARG A 100 4.99 -12.59 6.18
N PHE A 101 5.27 -11.33 5.93
CA PHE A 101 4.42 -10.23 6.32
C PHE A 101 3.85 -9.53 5.10
N LEU A 102 2.71 -8.88 5.31
CA LEU A 102 2.09 -7.95 4.39
C LEU A 102 1.99 -6.59 5.07
N THR A 103 2.24 -5.52 4.32
CA THR A 103 2.10 -4.14 4.81
C THR A 103 0.93 -3.47 4.12
N CYS A 104 0.02 -2.87 4.89
CA CYS A 104 -1.18 -2.20 4.36
C CYS A 104 -0.79 -1.00 3.48
N SER A 105 -1.46 -0.82 2.34
CA SER A 105 -1.27 0.36 1.48
C SER A 105 -1.73 1.67 2.11
N PHE A 106 -2.66 1.61 3.07
CA PHE A 106 -3.30 2.78 3.65
C PHE A 106 -2.83 3.08 5.08
N CYS A 107 -3.18 2.22 6.05
CA CYS A 107 -2.83 2.49 7.45
C CYS A 107 -1.39 2.07 7.83
N TRP A 108 -0.70 1.35 6.95
CA TRP A 108 0.64 0.75 7.15
C TRP A 108 0.73 -0.27 8.30
N HIS A 109 -0.41 -0.76 8.78
CA HIS A 109 -0.39 -1.92 9.66
C HIS A 109 0.26 -3.10 8.95
N LYS A 110 1.11 -3.82 9.68
CA LYS A 110 1.83 -5.00 9.20
C LYS A 110 1.25 -6.24 9.88
N TRP A 111 0.91 -7.26 9.11
CA TRP A 111 0.36 -8.51 9.63
C TRP A 111 1.04 -9.73 8.99
N THR A 112 0.99 -10.86 9.70
CA THR A 112 1.55 -12.13 9.24
C THR A 112 0.54 -12.88 8.37
N VAL A 113 1.05 -13.57 7.36
CA VAL A 113 0.30 -14.53 6.55
C VAL A 113 1.13 -15.80 6.35
N THR A 114 0.47 -16.89 5.99
CA THR A 114 1.17 -18.10 5.55
C THR A 114 1.99 -17.82 4.28
N ARG A 115 3.11 -18.52 4.12
CA ARG A 115 4.04 -18.26 3.01
C ARG A 115 3.41 -18.49 1.63
N LEU A 116 2.70 -19.60 1.45
CA LEU A 116 1.93 -19.92 0.24
C LEU A 116 0.52 -19.32 0.33
N PHE A 117 0.38 -18.09 -0.12
CA PHE A 117 -0.87 -17.33 -0.08
C PHE A 117 -0.88 -16.20 -1.11
N CYS A 118 -1.93 -16.09 -1.91
CA CYS A 118 -2.19 -14.91 -2.74
C CYS A 118 -3.09 -13.94 -1.98
N PRO A 119 -2.64 -12.71 -1.66
CA PRO A 119 -3.46 -11.75 -0.92
C PRO A 119 -4.64 -11.18 -1.74
N PHE A 120 -4.72 -11.44 -3.04
CA PHE A 120 -5.74 -10.85 -3.91
C PHE A 120 -6.92 -11.77 -4.19
N CYS A 121 -6.70 -13.09 -4.26
CA CYS A 121 -7.75 -14.08 -4.47
C CYS A 121 -7.78 -15.19 -3.40
N GLU A 122 -6.95 -15.05 -2.36
CA GLU A 122 -6.84 -15.97 -1.22
C GLU A 122 -6.42 -17.41 -1.59
N ASN A 123 -5.87 -17.59 -2.79
CA ASN A 123 -5.34 -18.87 -3.26
C ASN A 123 -4.18 -19.36 -2.38
N ARG A 124 -4.12 -20.66 -2.11
CA ARG A 124 -3.09 -21.33 -1.29
C ARG A 124 -2.45 -22.53 -2.00
N GLU A 125 -2.81 -22.76 -3.26
CA GLU A 125 -2.33 -23.91 -4.04
C GLU A 125 -0.89 -23.68 -4.53
N ALA A 126 0.03 -24.56 -4.12
CA ALA A 126 1.45 -24.45 -4.47
C ALA A 126 1.72 -24.48 -6.00
N GLY A 127 0.88 -25.20 -6.77
CA GLY A 127 1.06 -25.33 -8.23
C GLY A 127 0.71 -24.08 -9.03
N SER A 128 -0.01 -23.12 -8.43
CA SER A 128 -0.44 -21.87 -9.09
C SER A 128 0.11 -20.61 -8.39
N LEU A 129 1.09 -20.80 -7.50
CA LEU A 129 1.82 -19.74 -6.81
C LEU A 129 3.31 -19.97 -7.01
N HIS A 130 3.97 -19.02 -7.66
CA HIS A 130 5.41 -19.05 -7.87
C HIS A 130 6.01 -17.66 -7.74
N TYR A 131 7.31 -17.52 -7.96
CA TYR A 131 7.97 -16.22 -7.89
C TYR A 131 8.92 -16.02 -9.06
N LEU A 132 9.15 -14.76 -9.40
CA LEU A 132 10.14 -14.33 -10.37
C LEU A 132 11.11 -13.39 -9.65
N PHE A 133 12.38 -13.43 -10.02
CA PHE A 133 13.45 -12.65 -9.37
C PHE A 133 14.55 -12.34 -10.39
N SER A 134 15.36 -11.33 -10.07
CA SER A 134 16.61 -11.05 -10.78
C SER A 134 17.77 -11.71 -10.04
N GLU A 135 18.69 -12.37 -10.74
CA GLU A 135 19.87 -12.97 -10.11
C GLU A 135 20.79 -11.91 -9.47
N ASP A 136 20.77 -10.69 -10.01
CA ASP A 136 21.56 -9.56 -9.53
C ASP A 136 21.02 -8.93 -8.24
N GLU A 137 19.73 -9.14 -7.93
CA GLU A 137 19.02 -8.52 -6.80
C GLU A 137 18.22 -9.58 -6.01
N GLN A 138 18.95 -10.44 -5.31
CA GLN A 138 18.39 -11.60 -4.60
C GLN A 138 17.45 -11.24 -3.45
N GLU A 139 17.54 -10.01 -2.93
CA GLU A 139 16.65 -9.48 -1.89
C GLU A 139 15.26 -9.13 -2.41
N TYR A 140 15.06 -8.98 -3.72
CA TYR A 140 13.76 -8.65 -4.30
C TYR A 140 13.23 -9.77 -5.16
N ARG A 141 11.93 -9.99 -5.06
CA ARG A 141 11.20 -10.91 -5.94
C ARG A 141 9.76 -10.44 -6.11
N ILE A 142 9.09 -10.98 -7.12
CA ILE A 142 7.65 -10.85 -7.27
C ILE A 142 7.00 -12.21 -7.03
N ASP A 143 6.07 -12.26 -6.08
CA ASP A 143 5.21 -13.42 -5.85
C ASP A 143 4.02 -13.30 -6.81
N VAL A 144 3.85 -14.28 -7.70
CA VAL A 144 2.82 -14.27 -8.75
C VAL A 144 1.79 -15.37 -8.52
N CYS A 145 0.57 -15.14 -9.02
CA CYS A 145 -0.52 -16.10 -8.91
C CYS A 145 -1.22 -16.32 -10.25
N ASP A 146 -1.13 -17.54 -10.78
CA ASP A 146 -1.71 -17.93 -12.08
C ASP A 146 -3.23 -17.95 -12.07
N ARG A 147 -3.85 -18.06 -10.88
CA ARG A 147 -5.32 -18.09 -10.76
C ARG A 147 -5.96 -16.73 -11.00
N CYS A 148 -5.29 -15.64 -10.63
CA CYS A 148 -5.83 -14.28 -10.76
C CYS A 148 -4.96 -13.36 -11.63
N ASN A 149 -3.85 -13.87 -12.17
CA ASN A 149 -2.85 -13.15 -12.95
C ASN A 149 -2.34 -11.88 -12.26
N LYS A 150 -2.30 -11.88 -10.92
CA LYS A 150 -1.77 -10.76 -10.13
C LYS A 150 -0.45 -11.10 -9.47
N TYR A 151 0.37 -10.09 -9.23
CA TYR A 151 1.60 -10.18 -8.46
C TYR A 151 1.65 -9.20 -7.30
N ILE A 152 2.52 -9.49 -6.34
CA ILE A 152 2.95 -8.58 -5.28
C ILE A 152 4.47 -8.65 -5.14
N LYS A 153 5.14 -7.51 -4.99
CA LYS A 153 6.57 -7.50 -4.69
C LYS A 153 6.83 -7.98 -3.28
N ASN A 154 7.96 -8.64 -3.10
CA ASN A 154 8.39 -9.18 -1.83
C ASN A 154 9.85 -8.83 -1.59
N VAL A 155 10.13 -8.23 -0.43
CA VAL A 155 11.47 -7.82 -0.01
C VAL A 155 11.95 -8.75 1.09
N ASP A 156 13.08 -9.42 0.86
CA ASP A 156 13.74 -10.23 1.87
C ASP A 156 14.66 -9.37 2.73
N THR A 157 14.13 -8.84 3.83
CA THR A 157 14.87 -7.93 4.71
C THR A 157 16.00 -8.65 5.48
N ARG A 158 16.10 -9.97 5.37
CA ARG A 158 17.18 -10.77 6.00
C ARG A 158 18.47 -10.70 5.21
N ILE A 159 18.39 -10.34 3.93
CA ILE A 159 19.54 -10.21 3.01
C ILE A 159 20.05 -8.76 2.99
N ILE A 160 19.17 -7.79 3.27
CA ILE A 160 19.48 -6.36 3.19
C ILE A 160 20.20 -5.87 4.45
N SER A 161 21.35 -5.21 4.27
CA SER A 161 22.17 -4.64 5.37
C SER A 161 21.90 -3.16 5.67
N ARG A 162 21.02 -2.51 4.89
CA ARG A 162 20.61 -1.10 5.05
C ARG A 162 19.21 -0.97 5.64
N PHE A 163 18.87 0.25 6.04
CA PHE A 163 17.48 0.59 6.36
C PHE A 163 16.57 0.36 5.14
N VAL A 164 15.41 -0.26 5.38
CA VAL A 164 14.41 -0.58 4.36
C VAL A 164 13.18 0.28 4.58
N TYR A 165 12.84 1.11 3.60
CA TYR A 165 11.62 1.89 3.60
C TYR A 165 10.70 1.37 2.49
N LEU A 166 9.70 0.58 2.89
CA LEU A 166 8.89 -0.21 1.95
C LEU A 166 8.22 0.58 0.81
N PRO A 167 7.69 1.80 1.03
CA PRO A 167 7.19 2.63 -0.07
C PRO A 167 8.26 2.98 -1.10
N LEU A 168 9.50 3.19 -0.68
CA LEU A 168 10.62 3.43 -1.61
C LEU A 168 11.02 2.14 -2.32
N GLU A 169 11.02 0.99 -1.65
CA GLU A 169 11.31 -0.29 -2.31
C GLU A 169 10.31 -0.59 -3.44
N GLN A 170 9.03 -0.27 -3.24
CA GLN A 170 8.02 -0.40 -4.29
C GLN A 170 8.38 0.38 -5.56
N ILE A 171 8.93 1.59 -5.42
CA ILE A 171 9.28 2.46 -6.55
C ILE A 171 10.65 2.06 -7.14
N ALA A 172 11.63 1.80 -6.28
CA ALA A 172 13.00 1.48 -6.67
C ALA A 172 13.11 0.19 -7.49
N THR A 173 12.18 -0.75 -7.28
CA THR A 173 12.15 -2.05 -7.97
C THR A 173 11.22 -2.06 -9.19
N LEU A 174 11.06 -0.92 -9.88
CA LEU A 174 10.16 -0.79 -11.05
C LEU A 174 10.44 -1.82 -12.15
N HIS A 175 11.70 -2.21 -12.31
CA HIS A 175 12.10 -3.22 -13.30
C HIS A 175 11.41 -4.58 -13.08
N LEU A 176 11.03 -4.91 -11.84
CA LEU A 176 10.27 -6.13 -11.55
C LEU A 176 8.83 -6.04 -12.04
N ASP A 177 8.21 -4.85 -12.01
CA ASP A 177 6.87 -4.67 -12.58
C ASP A 177 6.88 -4.87 -14.10
N ILE A 178 7.94 -4.39 -14.77
CA ILE A 178 8.14 -4.59 -16.20
C ILE A 178 8.26 -6.08 -16.51
N MET A 179 9.11 -6.80 -15.78
CA MET A 179 9.27 -8.26 -15.91
C MET A 179 7.95 -9.01 -15.68
N ALA A 180 7.14 -8.60 -14.69
CA ALA A 180 5.84 -9.20 -14.42
C ALA A 180 4.87 -9.00 -15.60
N LYS A 181 4.81 -7.76 -16.10
CA LYS A 181 3.91 -7.35 -17.19
C LYS A 181 4.25 -8.07 -18.49
N GLU A 182 5.53 -8.23 -18.81
CA GLU A 182 5.97 -9.01 -19.98
C GLU A 182 5.54 -10.48 -19.92
N LYS A 183 5.34 -11.03 -18.73
CA LYS A 183 4.83 -12.38 -18.49
C LYS A 183 3.31 -12.46 -18.34
N GLY A 184 2.60 -11.34 -18.53
CA GLY A 184 1.14 -11.29 -18.51
C GLY A 184 0.52 -11.13 -17.12
N PHE A 185 1.30 -10.73 -16.10
CA PHE A 185 0.78 -10.44 -14.77
C PHE A 185 0.51 -8.95 -14.56
N GLU A 186 -0.51 -8.64 -13.77
CA GLU A 186 -0.87 -7.28 -13.37
C GLU A 186 -0.52 -7.04 -11.89
N SER A 187 -0.18 -5.80 -11.55
CA SER A 187 0.04 -5.44 -10.14
C SER A 187 -1.26 -5.63 -9.38
N GLY A 188 -1.24 -6.41 -8.30
CA GLY A 188 -2.39 -6.49 -7.39
C GLY A 188 -2.53 -5.23 -6.51
N VAL A 189 -1.58 -4.31 -6.61
CA VAL A 189 -1.54 -3.04 -5.89
C VAL A 189 -1.83 -1.90 -6.87
N PRO A 190 -2.83 -1.05 -6.61
CA PRO A 190 -3.08 0.14 -7.42
C PRO A 190 -1.84 1.04 -7.41
N LEU A 191 -1.20 1.22 -8.56
CA LEU A 191 -0.03 2.09 -8.71
C LEU A 191 -0.39 3.58 -8.54
N GLU A 192 -1.68 3.90 -8.59
CA GLU A 192 -2.26 5.25 -8.50
C GLU A 192 -2.20 5.84 -7.08
N LEU A 193 -1.98 5.01 -6.04
CA LEU A 193 -1.88 5.45 -4.64
C LEU A 193 -0.42 5.67 -4.17
N GLN A 194 0.54 5.75 -5.10
CA GLN A 194 1.93 6.08 -4.79
C GLN A 194 2.23 7.59 -4.82
N VAL A 195 1.17 8.41 -4.93
CA VAL A 195 1.20 9.86 -4.76
C VAL A 195 0.03 10.24 -3.84
#